data_AF-A0A087UFC1-F1
#
_entry.id   AF-A0A087UFC1-F1
#
_cell.length_a   1.000
_cell.length_b   1.000
_cell.length_c   1.000
_cell.angle_alpha   90.00
_cell.angle_beta   90.00
_cell.angle_gamma   90.00
#
_symmetry.space_group_name_H-M   'P 1'
#
loop_
_entity.id
_entity.type
_entity.pdbx_description
1 polymer ?
#
loop_
_entity_poly.entity_id
_entity_poly.type
_entity_poly.pdbx_seq_one_letter_code
_entity_poly.pdbx_strand_id
1 'polypeptide(L)'
;MRSLKGTTTGHDIFREFQEGLLTLKVPITNICNITTDGAPNMTGKKSGFLELFNQNYPGNNVVFLYCVIHQDDLCKSALNMKPVLDTVVKLVNTIRSRGLTHRQFRDFLQSVQSEYSDVLYYTKVRGLSARCVFERVWQLKDDIVSFFHEKQCSAECEILKDTKWLSDFAFFTDLLCHMNNLNVKMQGKNQFIDDIWSHLKAFKLKLNMFAGQLGKNDLSHFPRLNSIPSVNEENLKNYEDSLKKLHFEFERRFQDFSAIQAELDIFTMPFNVNCEEVRSDLQLELIELQSNNHLNQLVLNMPKLEFYKSLSKYMFPVGTNQEPVSRQ
;
A
#
# COMPACT_ATOMS: atom_id res chain seq x y z
N MET A 1 -4.77 3.88 -21.12
CA MET A 1 -5.64 2.75 -20.70
C MET A 1 -6.42 2.24 -21.90
N ARG A 2 -6.44 0.92 -22.15
CA ARG A 2 -7.33 0.28 -23.13
C ARG A 2 -8.53 -0.32 -22.39
N SER A 3 -9.70 -0.28 -23.03
CA SER A 3 -10.93 -0.84 -22.45
C SER A 3 -11.15 -2.26 -22.96
N LEU A 4 -11.42 -3.19 -22.05
CA LEU A 4 -11.88 -4.53 -22.40
C LEU A 4 -13.36 -4.47 -22.82
N LYS A 5 -13.72 -5.16 -23.90
CA LYS A 5 -15.10 -5.22 -24.40
C LYS A 5 -15.66 -6.64 -24.23
N GLY A 6 -16.81 -6.76 -23.57
CA GLY A 6 -17.47 -8.04 -23.32
C GLY A 6 -16.96 -8.73 -22.05
N THR A 7 -16.05 -9.68 -22.20
CA THR A 7 -15.51 -10.50 -21.11
C THR A 7 -14.15 -9.98 -20.62
N THR A 8 -13.72 -10.45 -19.44
CA THR A 8 -12.44 -10.09 -18.82
C THR A 8 -11.59 -11.34 -18.55
N THR A 9 -11.58 -12.28 -19.49
CA THR A 9 -10.76 -13.51 -19.36
C THR A 9 -9.29 -13.20 -19.57
N GLY A 10 -8.38 -14.10 -19.17
CA GLY A 10 -6.95 -13.91 -19.43
C GLY A 10 -6.61 -13.76 -20.92
N HIS A 11 -7.38 -14.38 -21.81
CA HIS A 11 -7.24 -14.23 -23.27
C HIS A 11 -7.62 -12.83 -23.74
N ASP A 12 -8.70 -12.26 -23.19
CA ASP A 12 -9.13 -10.90 -23.54
C ASP A 12 -8.08 -9.87 -23.12
N ILE A 13 -7.53 -10.06 -21.91
CA ILE A 13 -6.49 -9.20 -21.36
C ILE A 13 -5.20 -9.33 -22.19
N PHE A 14 -4.82 -10.56 -22.55
CA PHE A 14 -3.62 -10.80 -23.37
C PHE A 14 -3.72 -10.19 -24.76
N ARG A 15 -4.88 -10.31 -25.42
CA ARG A 15 -5.15 -9.69 -26.71
C ARG A 15 -5.05 -8.17 -26.64
N GLU A 16 -5.71 -7.53 -25.67
CA GLU A 16 -5.61 -6.08 -25.50
C GLU A 16 -4.19 -5.61 -25.14
N PHE A 17 -3.44 -6.41 -24.39
CA PHE A 17 -2.03 -6.15 -24.12
C PHE A 17 -1.20 -6.14 -25.42
N GLN A 18 -1.35 -7.15 -26.28
CA GLN A 18 -0.67 -7.21 -27.58
C GLN A 18 -1.04 -6.03 -28.47
N GLU A 19 -2.34 -5.71 -28.58
CA GLU A 19 -2.80 -4.54 -29.33
C GLU A 19 -2.25 -3.22 -28.76
N GLY A 20 -2.09 -3.15 -27.44
CA GLY A 20 -1.46 -2.03 -26.74
C GLY A 20 0.00 -1.84 -27.16
N LEU A 21 0.79 -2.91 -27.15
CA LEU A 21 2.18 -2.88 -27.60
C LEU A 21 2.31 -2.44 -29.07
N LEU A 22 1.45 -2.96 -29.95
CA LEU A 22 1.41 -2.56 -31.36
C LEU A 22 1.07 -1.08 -31.53
N THR A 23 0.08 -0.59 -30.78
CA THR A 23 -0.36 0.82 -30.83
C THR A 23 0.75 1.76 -30.35
N LEU A 24 1.45 1.38 -29.27
CA LEU A 24 2.55 2.15 -28.69
C LEU A 24 3.88 1.96 -29.43
N LYS A 25 3.93 1.02 -30.38
CA LYS A 25 5.14 0.61 -31.11
C LYS A 25 6.28 0.19 -30.16
N VAL A 26 5.93 -0.51 -29.08
CA VAL A 26 6.89 -1.03 -28.09
C VAL A 26 7.17 -2.50 -28.40
N PRO A 27 8.42 -2.88 -28.70
CA PRO A 27 8.80 -4.28 -28.84
C PRO A 27 8.56 -5.05 -27.54
N ILE A 28 8.11 -6.31 -27.66
CA ILE A 28 7.89 -7.19 -26.49
C ILE A 28 9.16 -7.38 -25.66
N THR A 29 10.33 -7.36 -26.31
CA THR A 29 11.66 -7.48 -25.70
C THR A 29 12.00 -6.33 -24.76
N ASN A 30 11.28 -5.20 -24.85
CA ASN A 30 11.47 -4.05 -23.98
C ASN A 30 10.63 -4.14 -22.69
N ILE A 31 9.80 -5.18 -22.55
CA ILE A 31 9.00 -5.40 -21.35
C ILE A 31 9.85 -6.13 -20.32
N CYS A 32 10.24 -5.42 -19.25
CA CYS A 32 11.06 -5.97 -18.17
C CYS A 32 10.23 -6.50 -17.00
N ASN A 33 9.06 -5.90 -16.74
CA ASN A 33 8.18 -6.31 -15.66
C ASN A 33 6.70 -6.20 -16.04
N ILE A 34 5.88 -7.01 -15.38
CA ILE A 34 4.42 -6.96 -15.45
C ILE A 34 3.88 -6.99 -14.03
N THR A 35 3.08 -5.99 -13.68
CA THR A 35 2.42 -5.91 -12.38
C THR A 35 0.95 -6.28 -12.51
N THR A 36 0.44 -7.20 -11.69
CA THR A 36 -0.98 -7.61 -11.71
C THR A 36 -1.62 -7.56 -10.32
N ASP A 37 -2.95 -7.50 -10.25
CA ASP A 37 -3.68 -7.60 -8.97
C ASP A 37 -3.74 -9.04 -8.42
N GLY A 38 -3.21 -10.02 -9.15
CA GLY A 38 -3.25 -11.42 -8.75
C GLY A 38 -4.59 -12.12 -8.95
N ALA A 39 -5.57 -11.47 -9.61
CA ALA A 39 -6.85 -12.09 -9.90
C ALA A 39 -6.67 -13.37 -10.75
N PRO A 40 -7.59 -14.36 -10.66
CA PRO A 40 -7.48 -15.61 -11.41
C PRO A 40 -7.33 -15.44 -12.93
N ASN A 41 -7.95 -14.40 -13.50
CA ASN A 41 -7.81 -14.08 -14.93
C ASN A 41 -6.40 -13.58 -15.29
N MET A 42 -5.64 -13.08 -14.32
CA MET A 42 -4.25 -12.70 -14.49
C MET A 42 -3.33 -13.90 -14.27
N THR A 43 -3.44 -14.57 -13.11
CA THR A 43 -2.43 -15.54 -12.61
C THR A 43 -2.82 -17.01 -12.80
N GLY A 44 -3.98 -17.30 -13.38
CA GLY A 44 -4.47 -18.66 -13.56
C GLY A 44 -3.54 -19.55 -14.40
N LYS A 45 -3.19 -20.72 -13.89
CA LYS A 45 -2.22 -21.67 -14.48
C LYS A 45 -2.62 -22.28 -15.83
N LYS A 46 -3.85 -22.07 -16.30
CA LYS A 46 -4.36 -22.68 -17.55
C LYS A 46 -4.70 -21.64 -18.61
N SER A 47 -5.26 -20.51 -18.20
CA SER A 47 -5.83 -19.50 -19.08
C SER A 47 -5.68 -18.08 -18.56
N GLY A 48 -4.82 -17.89 -17.53
CA GLY A 48 -4.49 -16.58 -17.01
C GLY A 48 -3.54 -15.83 -17.96
N PHE A 49 -3.60 -14.51 -17.93
CA PHE A 49 -2.72 -13.64 -18.71
C PHE A 49 -1.23 -14.00 -18.59
N LEU A 50 -0.73 -14.24 -17.36
CA LEU A 50 0.69 -14.56 -17.14
C LEU A 50 1.10 -15.85 -17.85
N GLU A 51 0.25 -16.88 -17.80
CA GLU A 51 0.51 -18.15 -18.45
C GLU A 51 0.52 -18.00 -19.97
N LEU A 52 -0.47 -17.26 -20.52
CA LEU A 52 -0.52 -16.96 -21.95
C LEU A 52 0.69 -16.16 -22.42
N PHE A 53 1.14 -15.19 -21.62
CA PHE A 53 2.35 -14.42 -21.90
C PHE A 53 3.57 -15.34 -22.01
N ASN A 54 3.80 -16.21 -21.02
CA ASN A 54 4.96 -17.11 -21.00
C ASN A 54 4.94 -18.12 -22.14
N GLN A 55 3.75 -18.61 -22.53
CA GLN A 55 3.60 -19.52 -23.68
C GLN A 55 3.94 -18.86 -25.02
N ASN A 56 3.55 -17.60 -25.20
CA ASN A 56 3.79 -16.87 -26.45
C ASN A 56 5.19 -16.25 -26.52
N TYR A 57 5.80 -15.94 -25.37
CA TYR A 57 7.08 -15.27 -25.27
C TYR A 57 8.05 -15.97 -24.28
N PRO A 58 8.36 -17.27 -24.49
CA PRO A 58 9.14 -18.06 -23.52
C PRO A 58 10.59 -17.58 -23.34
N GLY A 59 11.13 -16.84 -24.32
CA GLY A 59 12.47 -16.23 -24.23
C GLY A 59 12.49 -14.86 -23.56
N ASN A 60 11.33 -14.30 -23.19
CA ASN A 60 11.27 -12.97 -22.58
C ASN A 60 11.25 -13.11 -21.06
N ASN A 61 12.40 -12.85 -20.42
CA ASN A 61 12.56 -12.92 -18.97
C ASN A 61 11.90 -11.71 -18.29
N VAL A 62 10.57 -11.79 -18.09
CA VAL A 62 9.79 -10.76 -17.41
C VAL A 62 9.63 -11.08 -15.94
N VAL A 63 9.86 -10.08 -15.09
CA VAL A 63 9.54 -10.17 -13.66
C VAL A 63 8.05 -9.90 -13.46
N PHE A 64 7.34 -10.88 -12.89
CA PHE A 64 5.95 -10.73 -12.51
C PHE A 64 5.82 -10.28 -11.06
N LEU A 65 5.20 -9.13 -10.86
CA LEU A 65 4.98 -8.55 -9.54
C LEU A 65 3.50 -8.44 -9.23
N TYR A 66 3.18 -8.50 -7.94
CA TYR A 66 1.84 -8.14 -7.50
C TYR A 66 1.73 -6.63 -7.25
N CYS A 67 0.56 -6.08 -7.53
CA CYS A 67 0.26 -4.68 -7.26
C CYS A 67 0.41 -4.40 -5.76
N VAL A 68 1.39 -3.56 -5.42
CA VAL A 68 1.74 -3.26 -4.02
C VAL A 68 0.57 -2.67 -3.22
N ILE A 69 -0.28 -1.89 -3.87
CA ILE A 69 -1.48 -1.30 -3.25
C ILE A 69 -2.53 -2.38 -2.96
N HIS A 70 -2.65 -3.35 -3.86
CA HIS A 70 -3.57 -4.46 -3.65
C HIS A 70 -3.06 -5.38 -2.53
N GLN A 71 -1.76 -5.70 -2.53
CA GLN A 71 -1.15 -6.51 -1.46
C GLN A 71 -1.25 -5.84 -0.08
N ASP A 72 -1.00 -4.53 0.01
CA ASP A 72 -1.20 -3.74 1.24
C ASP A 72 -2.64 -3.85 1.77
N ASP A 73 -3.64 -3.78 0.89
CA ASP A 73 -5.03 -3.95 1.28
C ASP A 73 -5.36 -5.38 1.73
N LEU A 74 -4.81 -6.39 1.03
CA LEU A 74 -4.95 -7.79 1.42
C LEU A 74 -4.28 -8.10 2.77
N CYS A 75 -3.18 -7.44 3.13
CA CYS A 75 -2.56 -7.60 4.45
C CYS A 75 -3.53 -7.27 5.60
N LYS A 76 -4.50 -6.37 5.38
CA LYS A 76 -5.51 -6.01 6.40
C LYS A 76 -6.41 -7.18 6.78
N SER A 77 -6.53 -8.22 5.95
CA SER A 77 -7.31 -9.42 6.29
C SER A 77 -6.71 -10.19 7.48
N ALA A 78 -5.44 -9.93 7.85
CA ALA A 78 -4.82 -10.46 9.06
C ALA A 78 -5.45 -9.92 10.35
N LEU A 79 -6.11 -8.77 10.26
CA LEU A 79 -6.64 -8.01 11.39
C LEU A 79 -8.10 -8.38 11.64
N ASN A 80 -8.45 -8.60 12.91
CA ASN A 80 -9.85 -8.79 13.31
C ASN A 80 -10.59 -7.44 13.47
N MET A 81 -10.52 -6.57 12.44
CA MET A 81 -11.09 -5.22 12.49
C MET A 81 -12.60 -5.19 12.23
N LYS A 82 -13.16 -6.28 11.69
CA LYS A 82 -14.56 -6.33 11.24
C LYS A 82 -15.58 -5.87 12.29
N PRO A 83 -15.51 -6.29 13.57
CA PRO A 83 -16.49 -5.86 14.57
C PRO A 83 -16.49 -4.34 14.80
N VAL A 84 -15.31 -3.73 14.84
CA VAL A 84 -15.14 -2.28 15.00
C VAL A 84 -15.62 -1.55 13.74
N LEU A 85 -15.22 -2.02 12.55
CA LEU A 85 -15.65 -1.44 11.28
C LEU A 85 -17.17 -1.47 11.12
N ASP A 86 -17.81 -2.61 11.36
CA ASP A 86 -19.25 -2.76 11.22
C ASP A 86 -20.00 -1.82 12.19
N THR A 87 -19.46 -1.62 13.40
CA THR A 87 -20.00 -0.66 14.39
C THR A 87 -19.87 0.79 13.92
N VAL A 88 -18.68 1.20 13.47
CA VAL A 88 -18.43 2.56 12.95
C VAL A 88 -19.32 2.85 11.75
N VAL A 89 -19.46 1.89 10.83
CA VAL A 89 -20.32 2.00 9.65
C VAL A 89 -21.79 2.12 10.06
N LYS A 90 -22.25 1.34 11.04
CA LYS A 90 -23.61 1.46 11.57
C LYS A 90 -23.86 2.86 12.13
N LEU A 91 -22.96 3.38 12.96
CA LEU A 91 -23.07 4.71 13.54
C LEU A 91 -23.16 5.81 12.48
N VAL A 92 -22.26 5.77 11.49
CA VAL A 92 -22.27 6.71 10.36
C VAL A 92 -23.57 6.59 9.57
N ASN A 93 -24.05 5.38 9.34
CA ASN A 93 -25.31 5.16 8.62
C ASN A 93 -26.52 5.67 9.41
N THR A 94 -26.55 5.55 10.74
CA THR A 94 -27.63 6.15 11.56
C THR A 94 -27.71 7.66 11.35
N ILE A 95 -26.56 8.34 11.23
CA ILE A 95 -26.51 9.79 10.97
C ILE A 95 -26.86 10.12 9.51
N ARG A 96 -26.25 9.40 8.55
CA ARG A 96 -26.27 9.77 7.12
C ARG A 96 -27.42 9.20 6.30
N SER A 97 -28.03 8.08 6.71
CA SER A 97 -29.05 7.39 5.90
C SER A 97 -30.37 8.17 5.82
N ARG A 98 -30.66 9.02 6.82
CA ARG A 98 -31.88 9.83 6.89
C ARG A 98 -31.55 11.30 6.66
N GLY A 99 -32.09 11.89 5.59
CA GLY A 99 -31.77 13.26 5.20
C GLY A 99 -32.09 14.33 6.26
N LEU A 100 -33.14 14.13 7.07
CA LEU A 100 -33.44 15.04 8.19
C LEU A 100 -32.38 14.95 9.29
N THR A 101 -32.06 13.73 9.74
CA THR A 101 -31.03 13.49 10.77
C THR A 101 -29.68 14.04 10.35
N HIS A 102 -29.30 13.83 9.09
CA HIS A 102 -28.04 14.34 8.55
C HIS A 102 -27.97 15.87 8.57
N ARG A 103 -29.02 16.56 8.10
CA ARG A 103 -29.07 18.03 8.17
C ARG A 103 -29.00 18.53 9.61
N GLN A 104 -29.79 17.94 10.50
CA GLN A 104 -29.78 18.30 11.92
C GLN A 104 -28.41 18.08 12.58
N PHE A 105 -27.70 17.01 12.21
CA PHE A 105 -26.34 16.77 12.70
C PHE A 105 -25.36 17.84 12.21
N ARG A 106 -25.44 18.23 10.93
CA ARG A 106 -24.59 19.29 10.38
C ARG A 106 -24.87 20.66 11.02
N ASP A 107 -26.15 20.98 11.23
CA ASP A 107 -26.56 22.20 11.93
C ASP A 107 -26.06 22.20 13.38
N PHE A 108 -26.15 21.05 14.06
CA PHE A 108 -25.58 20.85 15.40
C PHE A 108 -24.07 21.10 15.41
N LEU A 109 -23.31 20.45 14.51
CA LEU A 109 -21.85 20.63 14.42
C LEU A 109 -21.46 22.09 14.19
N GLN A 110 -22.21 22.81 13.36
CA GLN A 110 -22.01 24.24 13.16
C GLN A 110 -22.29 25.05 14.44
N SER A 111 -23.34 24.69 15.19
CA SER A 111 -23.71 25.39 16.42
C SER A 111 -22.67 25.25 17.54
N VAL A 112 -22.00 24.09 17.62
CA VAL A 112 -20.93 23.83 18.60
C VAL A 112 -19.54 24.23 18.08
N GLN A 113 -19.47 24.83 16.88
CA GLN A 113 -18.21 25.21 16.22
C GLN A 113 -17.21 24.04 16.11
N SER A 114 -17.72 22.84 15.81
CA SER A 114 -16.88 21.66 15.65
C SER A 114 -15.87 21.85 14.51
N GLU A 115 -14.70 21.25 14.64
CA GLU A 115 -13.62 21.29 13.64
C GLU A 115 -14.09 20.75 12.28
N TYR A 116 -14.99 19.76 12.29
CA TYR A 116 -15.53 19.15 11.08
C TYR A 116 -17.02 19.41 10.96
N SER A 117 -17.45 19.73 9.74
CA SER A 117 -18.85 20.03 9.46
C SER A 117 -19.73 18.81 9.18
N ASP A 118 -19.15 17.61 9.10
CA ASP A 118 -19.88 16.37 8.77
C ASP A 118 -19.07 15.09 9.04
N VAL A 119 -19.75 13.95 9.14
CA VAL A 119 -19.17 12.60 9.08
C VAL A 119 -18.97 12.14 7.63
N LEU A 120 -18.01 11.24 7.39
CA LEU A 120 -17.75 10.68 6.06
C LEU A 120 -18.55 9.40 5.82
N TYR A 121 -19.08 9.22 4.61
CA TYR A 121 -19.77 7.98 4.23
C TYR A 121 -18.75 6.89 3.91
N TYR A 122 -18.96 5.70 4.46
CA TYR A 122 -18.12 4.55 4.17
C TYR A 122 -18.45 3.94 2.80
N THR A 123 -17.43 3.67 2.00
CA THR A 123 -17.56 2.91 0.74
C THR A 123 -16.55 1.78 0.71
N LYS A 124 -17.01 0.54 0.49
CA LYS A 124 -16.14 -0.65 0.49
C LYS A 124 -15.04 -0.63 -0.58
N VAL A 125 -15.16 0.22 -1.60
CA VAL A 125 -14.36 0.16 -2.83
C VAL A 125 -12.92 0.63 -2.63
N ARG A 126 -12.57 1.26 -1.51
CA ARG A 126 -11.21 1.78 -1.27
C ARG A 126 -10.87 1.66 0.22
N GLY A 127 -9.79 0.97 0.59
CA GLY A 127 -9.28 0.95 1.97
C GLY A 127 -8.99 2.34 2.55
N LEU A 128 -8.83 3.36 1.69
CA LEU A 128 -8.78 4.79 2.05
C LEU A 128 -10.07 5.29 2.74
N SER A 129 -11.23 4.71 2.43
CA SER A 129 -12.50 5.13 3.04
C SER A 129 -12.58 4.72 4.51
N ALA A 130 -12.09 3.54 4.87
CA ALA A 130 -12.13 3.03 6.25
C ALA A 130 -11.35 3.96 7.18
N ARG A 131 -10.10 4.31 6.84
CA ARG A 131 -9.29 5.25 7.62
C ARG A 131 -10.00 6.60 7.76
N CYS A 132 -10.37 7.24 6.66
CA CYS A 132 -10.96 8.58 6.70
C CYS A 132 -12.22 8.60 7.57
N VAL A 133 -13.04 7.55 7.48
CA VAL A 133 -14.24 7.40 8.31
C VAL A 133 -13.87 7.19 9.78
N PHE A 134 -12.92 6.30 10.10
CA PHE A 134 -12.46 6.05 11.46
C PHE A 134 -11.91 7.33 12.11
N GLU A 135 -11.01 8.02 11.40
CA GLU A 135 -10.41 9.26 11.87
C GLU A 135 -11.45 10.35 12.09
N ARG A 136 -12.39 10.53 11.15
CA ARG A 136 -13.48 11.50 11.28
C ARG A 136 -14.39 11.18 12.46
N VAL A 137 -14.78 9.91 12.64
CA VAL A 137 -15.63 9.48 13.74
C VAL A 137 -14.90 9.62 15.08
N TRP A 138 -13.60 9.34 15.12
CA TRP A 138 -12.77 9.56 16.31
C TRP A 138 -12.75 11.04 16.73
N GLN A 139 -12.55 11.95 15.77
CA GLN A 139 -12.53 13.39 16.01
C GLN A 139 -13.90 13.92 16.45
N LEU A 140 -14.97 13.40 15.87
CA LEU A 140 -16.36 13.82 16.17
C LEU A 140 -17.02 13.01 17.29
N LYS A 141 -16.33 12.08 17.97
CA LYS A 141 -16.99 11.13 18.88
C LYS A 141 -17.80 11.81 19.99
N ASP A 142 -17.28 12.89 20.55
CA ASP A 142 -17.91 13.62 21.66
C ASP A 142 -19.11 14.46 21.16
N ASP A 143 -18.99 15.05 19.96
CA ASP A 143 -20.09 15.73 19.27
C ASP A 143 -21.20 14.75 18.90
N ILE A 144 -20.86 13.54 18.43
CA ILE A 144 -21.82 12.48 18.10
C ILE A 144 -22.60 12.07 19.35
N VAL A 145 -21.90 11.87 20.48
CA VAL A 145 -22.56 11.54 21.76
C VAL A 145 -23.51 12.68 22.18
N SER A 146 -23.06 13.93 22.10
CA SER A 146 -23.85 15.11 22.47
C SER A 146 -25.10 15.26 21.60
N PHE A 147 -24.96 15.07 20.28
CA PHE A 147 -26.07 15.10 19.34
C PHE A 147 -27.14 14.05 19.65
N PHE A 148 -26.73 12.79 19.87
CA PHE A 148 -27.69 11.72 20.19
C PHE A 148 -28.34 11.88 21.57
N HIS A 149 -27.65 12.53 22.51
CA HIS A 149 -28.24 12.92 23.79
C HIS A 149 -29.34 13.98 23.60
N GLU A 150 -29.10 15.04 22.82
CA GLU A 150 -30.10 16.06 22.49
C GLU A 150 -31.32 15.46 21.77
N LYS A 151 -31.10 14.46 20.90
CA LYS A 151 -32.16 13.71 20.22
C LYS A 151 -32.92 12.71 21.10
N GLN A 152 -32.56 12.57 22.38
CA GLN A 152 -33.11 11.54 23.27
C GLN A 152 -32.97 10.11 22.70
N CYS A 153 -31.87 9.87 21.98
CA CYS A 153 -31.58 8.62 21.27
C CYS A 153 -30.18 8.09 21.65
N SER A 154 -29.79 8.20 22.92
CA SER A 154 -28.44 7.85 23.41
C SER A 154 -28.04 6.40 23.12
N ALA A 155 -29.00 5.48 23.02
CA ALA A 155 -28.77 4.08 22.67
C ALA A 155 -28.01 3.90 21.35
N GLU A 156 -28.13 4.84 20.40
CA GLU A 156 -27.43 4.79 19.11
C GLU A 156 -25.91 5.05 19.24
N CYS A 157 -25.46 5.66 20.33
CA CYS A 157 -24.06 6.01 20.57
C CYS A 157 -23.49 5.44 21.88
N GLU A 158 -24.19 4.54 22.57
CA GLU A 158 -23.71 3.94 23.84
C GLU A 158 -22.36 3.26 23.69
N ILE A 159 -22.08 2.68 22.53
CA ILE A 159 -20.79 2.02 22.23
C ILE A 159 -19.59 2.98 22.30
N LEU A 160 -19.81 4.29 22.07
CA LEU A 160 -18.77 5.31 22.21
C LEU A 160 -18.43 5.61 23.68
N LYS A 161 -19.14 5.01 24.64
CA LYS A 161 -18.85 5.10 26.08
C LYS A 161 -18.17 3.84 26.62
N ASP A 162 -18.10 2.76 25.83
CA ASP A 162 -17.43 1.52 26.21
C ASP A 162 -15.91 1.68 26.03
N THR A 163 -15.18 1.76 27.15
CA THR A 163 -13.72 1.91 27.17
C THR A 163 -12.98 0.76 26.46
N LYS A 164 -13.52 -0.47 26.51
CA LYS A 164 -12.90 -1.62 25.85
C LYS A 164 -13.01 -1.47 24.34
N TRP A 165 -14.21 -1.15 23.85
CA TRP A 165 -14.42 -0.90 22.42
C TRP A 165 -13.66 0.34 21.93
N LEU A 166 -13.63 1.42 22.72
CA LEU A 166 -12.86 2.62 22.41
C LEU A 166 -11.36 2.33 22.26
N SER A 167 -10.81 1.42 23.07
CA SER A 167 -9.41 1.00 22.92
C SER A 167 -9.17 0.32 21.57
N ASP A 168 -10.05 -0.60 21.16
CA ASP A 168 -9.94 -1.27 19.85
C ASP A 168 -10.09 -0.25 18.72
N PHE A 169 -11.06 0.65 18.83
CA PHE A 169 -11.30 1.70 17.86
C PHE A 169 -10.10 2.64 17.74
N ALA A 170 -9.49 3.04 18.85
CA ALA A 170 -8.29 3.87 18.89
C ALA A 170 -7.10 3.18 18.21
N PHE A 171 -6.84 1.93 18.60
CA PHE A 171 -5.77 1.10 18.02
C PHE A 171 -5.89 0.96 16.51
N PHE A 172 -7.07 0.57 16.01
CA PHE A 172 -7.29 0.42 14.57
C PHE A 172 -7.21 1.74 13.83
N THR A 173 -7.68 2.84 14.43
CA THR A 173 -7.56 4.18 13.81
C THR A 173 -6.09 4.56 13.62
N ASP A 174 -5.26 4.41 14.64
CA ASP A 174 -3.83 4.71 14.56
C ASP A 174 -3.08 3.77 13.59
N LEU A 175 -3.39 2.46 13.62
CA LEU A 175 -2.81 1.49 12.68
C LEU A 175 -3.17 1.83 11.22
N LEU A 176 -4.43 2.18 10.95
CA LEU A 176 -4.87 2.62 9.62
C LEU A 176 -4.18 3.91 9.18
N CYS A 177 -3.88 4.84 10.09
CA CYS A 177 -3.05 6.02 9.80
C CYS A 177 -1.63 5.62 9.37
N HIS A 178 -0.98 4.69 10.09
CA HIS A 178 0.35 4.18 9.72
C HIS A 178 0.35 3.47 8.36
N MET A 179 -0.64 2.60 8.09
CA MET A 179 -0.77 1.94 6.79
C MET A 179 -1.02 2.94 5.66
N ASN A 180 -1.82 3.97 5.90
CA ASN A 180 -2.03 5.02 4.90
C ASN A 180 -0.77 5.83 4.62
N ASN A 181 0.06 6.10 5.64
CA ASN A 181 1.34 6.77 5.44
C ASN A 181 2.26 5.95 4.54
N LEU A 182 2.26 4.62 4.66
CA LEU A 182 2.92 3.74 3.70
C LEU A 182 2.28 3.85 2.30
N ASN A 183 0.95 3.76 2.23
CA ASN A 183 0.20 3.80 0.98
C ASN A 183 0.47 5.08 0.17
N VAL A 184 0.46 6.25 0.82
CA VAL A 184 0.78 7.55 0.21
C VAL A 184 2.21 7.58 -0.34
N LYS A 185 3.17 7.01 0.40
CA LYS A 185 4.57 6.93 -0.08
C LYS A 185 4.67 6.04 -1.32
N MET A 186 4.06 4.85 -1.31
CA MET A 186 4.08 3.92 -2.44
C MET A 186 3.35 4.46 -3.69
N GLN A 187 2.37 5.34 -3.51
CA GLN A 187 1.64 6.00 -4.61
C GLN A 187 2.24 7.35 -5.01
N GLY A 188 3.35 7.76 -4.39
CA GLY A 188 4.04 9.00 -4.73
C GLY A 188 4.38 9.06 -6.22
N LYS A 189 4.43 10.27 -6.77
CA LYS A 189 4.95 10.47 -8.13
C LYS A 189 6.45 10.16 -8.14
N ASN A 190 6.94 9.66 -9.27
CA ASN A 190 8.37 9.37 -9.51
C ASN A 190 8.99 8.38 -8.50
N GLN A 191 8.19 7.42 -8.02
CA GLN A 191 8.69 6.32 -7.20
C GLN A 191 9.24 5.21 -8.08
N PHE A 192 10.49 4.81 -7.83
CA PHE A 192 11.04 3.59 -8.39
C PHE A 192 10.66 2.38 -7.54
N ILE A 193 10.84 1.19 -8.11
CA ILE A 193 10.54 -0.06 -7.43
C ILE A 193 11.39 -0.26 -6.16
N ASP A 194 12.62 0.21 -6.15
CA ASP A 194 13.50 0.16 -4.97
C ASP A 194 13.10 1.15 -3.87
N ASP A 195 12.52 2.30 -4.23
CA ASP A 195 11.93 3.24 -3.26
C ASP A 195 10.73 2.59 -2.56
N ILE A 196 9.84 1.99 -3.36
CA ILE A 196 8.68 1.24 -2.85
C ILE A 196 9.15 0.11 -1.92
N TRP A 197 10.18 -0.63 -2.32
CA TRP A 197 10.72 -1.71 -1.51
C TRP A 197 11.33 -1.20 -0.20
N SER A 198 12.05 -0.08 -0.24
CA SER A 198 12.61 0.57 0.95
C SER A 198 11.51 1.03 1.90
N HIS A 199 10.40 1.56 1.38
CA HIS A 199 9.23 1.92 2.17
C HIS A 199 8.58 0.70 2.83
N LEU A 200 8.45 -0.41 2.11
CA LEU A 200 7.94 -1.68 2.65
C LEU A 200 8.86 -2.22 3.74
N LYS A 201 10.18 -2.29 3.51
CA LYS A 201 11.18 -2.73 4.52
C LYS A 201 11.08 -1.88 5.79
N ALA A 202 11.04 -0.57 5.65
CA ALA A 202 10.88 0.33 6.80
C ALA A 202 9.55 0.11 7.54
N PHE A 203 8.45 -0.17 6.82
CA PHE A 203 7.16 -0.42 7.45
C PHE A 203 7.14 -1.76 8.21
N LYS A 204 7.73 -2.83 7.66
CA LYS A 204 7.89 -4.11 8.35
C LYS A 204 8.67 -3.95 9.66
N LEU A 205 9.78 -3.21 9.64
CA LEU A 205 10.54 -2.89 10.85
C LEU A 205 9.69 -2.12 11.88
N LYS A 206 8.89 -1.15 11.43
CA LYS A 206 7.97 -0.42 12.31
C LYS A 206 6.91 -1.33 12.94
N LEU A 207 6.31 -2.26 12.20
CA LEU A 207 5.32 -3.19 12.75
C LEU A 207 5.90 -4.03 13.90
N ASN A 208 7.13 -4.53 13.73
CA ASN A 208 7.83 -5.26 14.80
C ASN A 208 8.12 -4.38 16.02
N MET A 209 8.61 -3.16 15.78
CA MET A 209 8.87 -2.18 16.83
C MET A 209 7.58 -1.85 17.60
N PHE A 210 6.50 -1.54 16.88
CA PHE A 210 5.19 -1.26 17.46
C PHE A 210 4.67 -2.43 18.30
N ALA A 211 4.79 -3.67 17.81
CA ALA A 211 4.41 -4.85 18.59
C ALA A 211 5.19 -4.94 19.90
N GLY A 212 6.53 -4.77 19.85
CA GLY A 212 7.37 -4.81 21.04
C GLY A 212 7.14 -3.66 22.02
N GLN A 213 6.71 -2.49 21.53
CA GLN A 213 6.33 -1.35 22.37
C GLN A 213 4.98 -1.58 23.06
N LEU A 214 3.97 -2.05 22.34
CA LEU A 214 2.66 -2.37 22.93
C LEU A 214 2.77 -3.45 24.02
N GLY A 215 3.61 -4.46 23.82
CA GLY A 215 3.89 -5.49 24.84
C GLY A 215 4.57 -4.94 26.11
N LYS A 216 5.15 -3.74 26.06
CA LYS A 216 5.74 -3.01 27.19
C LYS A 216 4.87 -1.86 27.68
N ASN A 217 3.63 -1.76 27.19
CA ASN A 217 2.72 -0.64 27.43
C ASN A 217 3.29 0.73 26.99
N ASP A 218 4.17 0.74 25.98
CA ASP A 218 4.63 1.97 25.32
C ASP A 218 3.68 2.30 24.15
N LEU A 219 2.88 3.34 24.33
CA LEU A 219 1.87 3.79 23.37
C LEU A 219 2.33 4.99 22.53
N SER A 220 3.63 5.32 22.53
CA SER A 220 4.18 6.55 21.93
C SER A 220 3.85 6.75 20.45
N HIS A 221 3.60 5.67 19.71
CA HIS A 221 3.23 5.73 18.29
C HIS A 221 1.75 5.45 18.02
N PHE A 222 0.94 5.35 19.07
CA PHE A 222 -0.51 5.18 19.01
C PHE A 222 -1.17 6.31 19.81
N PRO A 223 -1.17 7.55 19.30
CA PRO A 223 -1.61 8.72 20.06
C PRO A 223 -3.07 8.65 20.50
N ARG A 224 -3.95 8.02 19.72
CA ARG A 224 -5.37 7.86 20.08
C ARG A 224 -5.51 6.80 21.16
N LEU A 225 -4.79 5.69 21.04
CA LEU A 225 -4.77 4.66 22.08
C LEU A 225 -4.20 5.21 23.39
N ASN A 226 -3.15 6.04 23.32
CA ASN A 226 -2.54 6.72 24.46
C ASN A 226 -3.47 7.76 25.12
N SER A 227 -4.50 8.24 24.41
CA SER A 227 -5.51 9.13 24.98
C SER A 227 -6.60 8.40 25.78
N ILE A 228 -6.64 7.06 25.71
CA ILE A 228 -7.56 6.26 26.53
C ILE A 228 -7.03 6.19 27.98
N PRO A 229 -7.86 6.48 28.99
CA PRO A 229 -7.40 6.56 30.39
C PRO A 229 -6.72 5.30 30.93
N SER A 230 -7.14 4.12 30.48
CA SER A 230 -6.53 2.84 30.82
C SER A 230 -6.84 1.82 29.75
N VAL A 231 -5.79 1.20 29.20
CA VAL A 231 -5.89 0.10 28.25
C VAL A 231 -5.55 -1.19 28.99
N ASN A 232 -6.45 -2.19 28.92
CA ASN A 232 -6.24 -3.48 29.55
C ASN A 232 -5.01 -4.20 28.95
N GLU A 233 -4.19 -4.83 29.79
CA GLU A 233 -3.06 -5.68 29.39
C GLU A 233 -3.46 -6.77 28.38
N GLU A 234 -4.66 -7.37 28.52
CA GLU A 234 -5.19 -8.35 27.56
C GLU A 234 -5.38 -7.73 26.17
N ASN A 235 -5.87 -6.48 26.10
CA ASN A 235 -6.02 -5.76 24.84
C ASN A 235 -4.65 -5.45 24.23
N LEU A 236 -3.67 -4.99 25.02
CA LEU A 236 -2.32 -4.72 24.55
C LEU A 236 -1.67 -5.96 23.94
N LYS A 237 -1.83 -7.13 24.59
CA LYS A 237 -1.36 -8.41 24.08
C LYS A 237 -2.05 -8.79 22.76
N ASN A 238 -3.37 -8.59 22.67
CA ASN A 238 -4.13 -8.83 21.44
C ASN A 238 -3.68 -7.91 20.30
N TYR A 239 -3.34 -6.64 20.60
CA TYR A 239 -2.82 -5.68 19.63
C TYR A 239 -1.41 -6.05 19.17
N GLU A 240 -0.53 -6.43 20.09
CA GLU A 240 0.80 -6.97 19.79
C GLU A 240 0.70 -8.17 18.84
N ASP A 241 -0.13 -9.15 19.15
CA ASP A 241 -0.33 -10.34 18.32
C ASP A 241 -0.93 -9.99 16.94
N SER A 242 -1.82 -9.00 16.89
CA SER A 242 -2.38 -8.49 15.63
C SER A 242 -1.30 -7.85 14.74
N LEU A 243 -0.38 -7.07 15.34
CA LEU A 243 0.74 -6.47 14.61
C LEU A 243 1.74 -7.52 14.12
N LYS A 244 2.02 -8.56 14.91
CA LYS A 244 2.86 -9.70 14.48
C LYS A 244 2.24 -10.46 13.31
N LYS A 245 0.93 -10.73 13.36
CA LYS A 245 0.20 -11.35 12.24
C LYS A 245 0.24 -10.48 10.99
N LEU A 246 0.04 -9.18 11.14
CA LEU A 246 0.14 -8.23 10.03
C LEU A 246 1.55 -8.22 9.43
N HIS A 247 2.58 -8.15 10.27
CA HIS A 247 3.99 -8.25 9.85
C HIS A 247 4.25 -9.52 9.04
N PHE A 248 3.79 -10.67 9.53
CA PHE A 248 3.92 -11.95 8.82
C PHE A 248 3.23 -11.93 7.44
N GLU A 249 2.04 -11.34 7.32
CA GLU A 249 1.38 -11.18 6.02
C GLU A 249 2.17 -10.28 5.08
N PHE A 250 2.79 -9.21 5.56
CA PHE A 250 3.69 -8.39 4.75
C PHE A 250 4.91 -9.20 4.28
N GLU A 251 5.55 -9.99 5.14
CA GLU A 251 6.67 -10.85 4.72
C GLU A 251 6.25 -11.86 3.65
N ARG A 252 5.11 -12.54 3.86
CA ARG A 252 4.61 -13.55 2.93
C ARG A 252 4.24 -12.96 1.57
N ARG A 253 3.57 -11.80 1.56
CA ARG A 253 2.96 -11.22 0.35
C ARG A 253 3.94 -10.47 -0.53
N PHE A 254 5.01 -9.93 0.07
CA PHE A 254 6.04 -9.17 -0.63
C PHE A 254 7.35 -9.96 -0.79
N GLN A 255 7.28 -11.30 -0.76
CA GLN A 255 8.44 -12.16 -0.97
C GLN A 255 9.04 -12.04 -2.39
N ASP A 256 8.22 -11.63 -3.36
CA ASP A 256 8.62 -11.36 -4.74
C ASP A 256 9.64 -10.21 -4.80
N PHE A 257 9.47 -9.17 -3.99
CA PHE A 257 10.45 -8.09 -3.86
C PHE A 257 11.77 -8.57 -3.24
N SER A 258 11.72 -9.47 -2.26
CA SER A 258 12.93 -10.08 -1.69
C SER A 258 13.66 -10.93 -2.73
N ALA A 259 12.94 -11.60 -3.63
CA ALA A 259 13.52 -12.46 -4.66
C ALA A 259 14.29 -11.66 -5.73
N ILE A 260 13.96 -10.39 -5.94
CA ILE A 260 14.63 -9.51 -6.90
C ILE A 260 15.59 -8.50 -6.24
N GLN A 261 15.93 -8.71 -4.97
CA GLN A 261 16.73 -7.77 -4.18
C GLN A 261 18.10 -7.49 -4.84
N ALA A 262 18.76 -8.52 -5.38
CA ALA A 262 20.06 -8.37 -6.03
C ALA A 262 19.98 -7.46 -7.27
N GLU A 263 18.96 -7.63 -8.11
CA GLU A 263 18.71 -6.78 -9.27
C GLU A 263 18.39 -5.33 -8.87
N LEU A 264 17.63 -5.15 -7.79
CA LEU A 264 17.35 -3.82 -7.23
C LEU A 264 18.61 -3.14 -6.70
N ASP A 265 19.53 -3.88 -6.09
CA ASP A 265 20.78 -3.33 -5.56
C ASP A 265 21.70 -2.87 -6.69
N ILE A 266 21.78 -3.60 -7.80
CA ILE A 266 22.48 -3.17 -9.01
C ILE A 266 21.89 -1.86 -9.56
N PHE A 267 20.57 -1.74 -9.56
CA PHE A 267 19.88 -0.53 -10.02
C PHE A 267 19.98 0.66 -9.03
N THR A 268 20.14 0.39 -7.75
CA THR A 268 20.10 1.45 -6.72
C THR A 268 21.50 1.95 -6.38
N MET A 269 22.46 1.04 -6.27
CA MET A 269 23.82 1.32 -5.86
C MET A 269 24.84 0.55 -6.72
N PRO A 270 24.85 0.76 -8.05
CA PRO A 270 25.70 -0.03 -8.96
C PRO A 270 27.18 -0.01 -8.57
N PHE A 271 27.66 1.04 -7.90
CA PHE A 271 29.06 1.18 -7.48
C PHE A 271 29.44 0.42 -6.20
N ASN A 272 28.46 -0.10 -5.46
CA ASN A 272 28.67 -0.79 -4.18
C ASN A 272 28.32 -2.29 -4.24
N VAL A 273 27.90 -2.80 -5.40
CA VAL A 273 27.57 -4.21 -5.58
C VAL A 273 28.83 -5.01 -5.91
N ASN A 274 28.96 -6.19 -5.31
CA ASN A 274 30.01 -7.14 -5.67
C ASN A 274 29.75 -7.69 -7.08
N CYS A 275 30.60 -7.32 -8.05
CA CYS A 275 30.45 -7.75 -9.44
C CYS A 275 30.63 -9.27 -9.64
N GLU A 276 31.22 -9.99 -8.68
CA GLU A 276 31.32 -11.46 -8.75
C GLU A 276 30.01 -12.17 -8.39
N GLU A 277 29.13 -11.51 -7.63
CA GLU A 277 27.86 -12.07 -7.15
C GLU A 277 26.68 -11.78 -8.08
N VAL A 278 26.85 -10.93 -9.09
CA VAL A 278 25.80 -10.64 -10.07
C VAL A 278 25.78 -11.66 -11.20
N ARG A 279 24.70 -11.67 -12.00
CA ARG A 279 24.57 -12.53 -13.18
C ARG A 279 25.75 -12.34 -14.14
N SER A 280 26.23 -13.45 -14.71
CA SER A 280 27.42 -13.47 -15.58
C SER A 280 27.34 -12.51 -16.77
N ASP A 281 26.15 -12.26 -17.31
CA ASP A 281 25.91 -11.33 -18.42
C ASP A 281 26.04 -9.85 -18.02
N LEU A 282 26.03 -9.53 -16.72
CA LEU A 282 26.17 -8.18 -16.19
C LEU A 282 27.56 -7.87 -15.62
N GLN A 283 28.37 -8.89 -15.32
CA GLN A 283 29.62 -8.72 -14.56
C GLN A 283 30.60 -7.77 -15.26
N LEU A 284 30.84 -7.96 -16.56
CA LEU A 284 31.79 -7.15 -17.33
C LEU A 284 31.31 -5.69 -17.47
N GLU A 285 30.04 -5.47 -17.81
CA GLU A 285 29.45 -4.13 -17.88
C GLU A 285 29.52 -3.42 -16.52
N LEU A 286 29.25 -4.14 -15.44
CA LEU A 286 29.30 -3.58 -14.10
C LEU A 286 30.74 -3.21 -13.71
N ILE A 287 31.74 -4.02 -14.07
CA ILE A 287 33.16 -3.69 -13.83
C ILE A 287 33.55 -2.41 -14.59
N GLU A 288 33.16 -2.28 -15.86
CA GLU A 288 33.41 -1.08 -16.66
C GLU A 288 32.70 0.15 -16.09
N LEU A 289 31.45 -0.01 -15.65
CA LEU A 289 30.66 1.04 -15.00
C LEU A 289 31.34 1.51 -13.72
N GLN A 290 31.71 0.58 -12.85
CA GLN A 290 32.33 0.81 -11.54
C GLN A 290 33.71 1.47 -11.65
N SER A 291 34.46 1.15 -12.70
CA SER A 291 35.80 1.73 -12.97
C SER A 291 35.73 3.16 -13.51
N ASN A 292 34.55 3.65 -13.90
CA ASN A 292 34.37 4.98 -14.46
C ASN A 292 34.10 6.03 -13.37
N ASN A 293 35.15 6.75 -12.97
CA ASN A 293 35.07 7.81 -11.95
C ASN A 293 34.07 8.93 -12.29
N HIS A 294 33.87 9.23 -13.58
CA HIS A 294 32.91 10.25 -13.98
C HIS A 294 31.47 9.78 -13.73
N LEU A 295 31.15 8.54 -14.12
CA LEU A 295 29.83 7.95 -13.86
C LEU A 295 29.56 7.81 -12.36
N ASN A 296 30.58 7.49 -11.55
CA ASN A 296 30.46 7.46 -10.08
C ASN A 296 30.10 8.85 -9.52
N GLN A 297 30.69 9.92 -10.05
CA GLN A 297 30.29 11.28 -9.66
C GLN A 297 28.88 11.62 -10.12
N LEU A 298 28.47 11.21 -11.33
CA LEU A 298 27.13 11.49 -11.85
C LEU A 298 26.04 10.80 -11.03
N VAL A 299 26.20 9.52 -10.65
CA VAL A 299 25.15 8.77 -9.92
C VAL A 299 24.85 9.40 -8.55
N LEU A 300 25.85 10.04 -7.93
CA LEU A 300 25.69 10.70 -6.63
C LEU A 300 25.06 12.10 -6.73
N ASN A 301 25.19 12.76 -7.87
CA ASN A 301 24.83 14.17 -8.04
C ASN A 301 23.63 14.40 -8.98
N MET A 302 23.07 13.35 -9.56
CA MET A 302 22.00 13.43 -10.55
C MET A 302 20.77 12.61 -10.12
N PRO A 303 19.54 13.05 -10.47
CA PRO A 303 18.37 12.19 -10.31
C PRO A 303 18.55 10.85 -11.03
N LYS A 304 18.17 9.75 -10.36
CA LYS A 304 18.36 8.37 -10.82
C LYS A 304 17.94 8.14 -12.29
N LEU A 305 16.77 8.65 -12.68
CA LEU A 305 16.28 8.52 -14.06
C LEU A 305 17.23 9.17 -15.08
N GLU A 306 17.73 10.36 -14.77
CA GLU A 306 18.61 11.09 -15.68
C GLU A 306 19.99 10.44 -15.75
N PHE A 307 20.47 9.87 -14.63
CA PHE A 307 21.70 9.07 -14.62
C PHE A 307 21.60 7.89 -15.60
N TYR A 308 20.56 7.07 -15.49
CA TYR A 308 20.39 5.91 -16.38
C TYR A 308 20.17 6.31 -17.85
N LYS A 309 19.50 7.44 -18.12
CA LYS A 309 19.38 7.99 -19.49
C LYS A 309 20.72 8.46 -20.07
N SER A 310 21.66 8.86 -19.22
CA SER A 310 22.98 9.34 -19.67
C SER A 310 23.93 8.20 -20.08
N LEU A 311 23.63 6.95 -19.69
CA LEU A 311 24.46 5.80 -20.01
C LEU A 311 24.42 5.49 -21.52
N SER A 312 25.60 5.25 -22.10
CA SER A 312 25.72 4.88 -23.51
C SER A 312 25.19 3.48 -23.75
N LYS A 313 24.19 3.35 -24.64
CA LYS A 313 23.66 2.03 -25.07
C LYS A 313 24.71 1.15 -25.75
N TYR A 314 25.79 1.74 -26.26
CA TYR A 314 26.90 1.00 -26.85
C TYR A 314 27.85 0.41 -25.78
N MET A 315 28.07 1.12 -24.68
CA MET A 315 28.97 0.66 -23.61
C MET A 315 28.25 -0.16 -22.54
N PHE A 316 26.95 0.07 -22.33
CA PHE A 316 26.15 -0.64 -21.33
C PHE A 316 24.86 -1.22 -21.96
N PRO A 317 24.98 -2.12 -22.95
CA PRO A 317 23.82 -2.64 -23.70
C PRO A 317 22.83 -3.43 -22.82
N VAL A 318 23.28 -4.08 -21.74
CA VAL A 318 22.39 -4.78 -20.81
C VAL A 318 21.85 -3.81 -19.74
N GLY A 319 22.70 -2.93 -19.20
CA GLY A 319 22.32 -1.96 -18.16
C GLY A 319 21.33 -0.87 -18.60
N THR A 320 21.34 -0.50 -19.89
CA THR A 320 20.47 0.57 -20.44
C THR A 320 19.07 0.11 -20.87
N ASN A 321 18.80 -1.20 -20.91
CA ASN A 321 17.45 -1.72 -21.21
C ASN A 321 16.49 -1.66 -20.01
N GLN A 322 16.97 -1.24 -18.83
CA GLN A 322 16.16 -1.04 -17.62
C GLN A 322 15.59 0.40 -17.53
N GLU A 323 15.14 0.98 -18.66
CA GLU A 323 14.49 2.30 -18.64
C GLU A 323 13.25 2.24 -17.72
N PRO A 324 13.17 3.07 -16.67
CA PRO A 324 12.02 3.08 -15.79
C PRO A 324 10.79 3.53 -16.57
N VAL A 325 9.76 2.69 -16.63
CA VAL A 325 8.45 3.10 -17.13
C VAL A 325 7.89 4.13 -16.15
N SER A 326 8.08 5.41 -16.45
CA SER A 326 7.40 6.50 -15.76
C SER A 326 5.89 6.28 -15.88
N ARG A 327 5.19 6.09 -14.75
CA ARG A 327 3.73 6.10 -14.73
C ARG A 327 3.23 7.44 -15.27
N GLN A 328 2.40 7.40 -16.31
CA GLN A 328 1.43 8.46 -16.58
C GLN A 328 0.26 8.35 -15.62
#